data_AF-A0A7W2DTE6-F1
#
_entry.id   AF-A0A7W2DTE6-F1
#
_cell.length_a   1.000
_cell.length_b   1.000
_cell.length_c   1.000
_cell.angle_alpha   90.00
_cell.angle_beta   90.00
_cell.angle_gamma   90.00
#
_symmetry.space_group_name_H-M   'P 1'
#
loop_
_entity.id
_entity.type
_entity.pdbx_description
1 polymer ?
#
loop_
_entity_poly.entity_id
_entity_poly.type
_entity_poly.pdbx_seq_one_letter_code
_entity_poly.pdbx_strand_id
1 'polypeptide(L)' 'MTFTVDVDVDVDVDVPVPMRDGTALATDVWRPEGSGPLPALLPRTP' A
#
# COMPACT_ATOMS: atom_id res chain seq x y z
N MET A 1 -11.82 20.32 15.72
CA MET A 1 -12.94 19.54 15.13
C MET A 1 -12.28 18.40 14.36
N THR A 2 -12.34 17.20 14.91
CA THR A 2 -11.72 16.00 14.31
C THR A 2 -12.85 15.05 13.99
N PHE A 3 -12.90 14.56 12.76
CA PHE A 3 -13.79 13.46 12.38
C PHE A 3 -12.93 12.23 12.11
N THR A 4 -13.39 11.09 12.60
CA THR A 4 -12.81 9.77 12.32
C THR A 4 -13.72 9.09 11.32
N VAL A 5 -13.12 8.48 10.30
CA VAL A 5 -13.83 7.63 9.33
C VAL A 5 -13.25 6.23 9.48
N ASP A 6 -14.12 5.28 9.81
CA ASP A 6 -13.80 3.86 9.73
C ASP A 6 -13.96 3.42 8.28
N VAL A 7 -12.91 2.81 7.74
CA VAL A 7 -12.87 2.27 6.38
C VAL A 7 -12.32 0.86 6.50
N ASP A 8 -13.00 -0.10 5.87
CA ASP A 8 -12.46 -1.45 5.70
C ASP A 8 -11.28 -1.40 4.71
N VAL A 9 -10.19 -2.10 5.03
CA VAL A 9 -8.91 -2.01 4.31
C VAL A 9 -8.40 -3.40 3.99
N ASP A 10 -8.13 -3.63 2.70
CA ASP A 10 -7.37 -4.77 2.22
C ASP A 10 -5.87 -4.49 2.41
N VAL A 11 -5.15 -5.49 2.93
CA VAL A 11 -3.71 -5.42 3.18
C VAL A 11 -3.01 -6.61 2.55
N ASP A 12 -2.17 -6.34 1.55
CA ASP A 12 -1.24 -7.32 1.01
C ASP A 12 0.14 -7.07 1.60
N VAL A 13 0.67 -8.05 2.32
CA VAL A 13 1.94 -7.97 3.05
C VAL A 13 3.06 -8.64 2.24
N ASP A 14 4.27 -8.10 2.33
CA ASP A 14 5.49 -8.66 1.71
C ASP A 14 5.36 -8.88 0.19
N VAL A 15 4.65 -7.99 -0.51
CA VAL A 15 4.55 -8.06 -1.97
C VAL A 15 5.95 -7.82 -2.56
N PRO A 16 6.50 -8.77 -3.36
CA PRO A 16 7.82 -8.61 -3.95
C PRO A 16 7.75 -7.67 -5.15
N VAL A 17 8.34 -6.48 -5.02
CA VAL A 17 8.42 -5.52 -6.12
C VAL A 17 9.80 -5.62 -6.79
N PRO A 18 9.89 -6.11 -8.05
CA PRO A 18 11.17 -6.31 -8.73
C PRO A 18 11.77 -4.99 -9.18
N MET A 19 13.04 -4.78 -8.86
CA MET A 19 13.83 -3.64 -9.29
C MET A 19 14.59 -3.95 -10.58
N ARG A 20 15.13 -2.90 -11.22
CA ARG A 20 15.92 -3.01 -12.46
C ARG A 20 17.14 -3.94 -12.31
N ASP A 21 17.72 -4.03 -11.11
CA ASP A 21 18.92 -4.80 -10.80
C ASP A 21 18.64 -6.28 -10.46
N GLY A 22 17.37 -6.68 -10.45
CA GLY A 22 16.95 -8.04 -10.10
C GLY A 22 16.69 -8.26 -8.61
N THR A 23 16.93 -7.27 -7.74
CA THR A 23 16.53 -7.33 -6.33
C THR A 23 15.02 -7.14 -6.22
N ALA A 24 14.38 -7.86 -5.30
CA ALA A 24 12.97 -7.62 -4.93
C ALA A 24 12.89 -6.87 -3.60
N LEU A 25 12.12 -5.78 -3.55
CA LEU A 25 11.81 -5.07 -2.32
C LEU A 25 10.48 -5.61 -1.76
N ALA A 26 10.48 -5.97 -0.47
CA ALA A 26 9.24 -6.28 0.24
C ALA A 26 8.41 -5.00 0.41
N THR A 27 7.12 -5.07 0.06
CA THR A 27 6.21 -3.92 0.10
C THR A 27 4.86 -4.32 0.65
N ASP A 28 4.39 -3.60 1.67
CA ASP A 28 3.02 -3.72 2.14
C ASP A 28 2.12 -2.75 1.37
N VAL A 29 0.99 -3.24 0.86
CA VAL A 29 0.04 -2.46 0.07
C VAL A 29 -1.29 -2.38 0.80
N TRP A 30 -1.66 -1.16 1.20
CA TRP A 30 -2.89 -0.84 1.92
C TRP A 30 -3.88 -0.18 0.96
N ARG A 31 -5.09 -0.73 0.83
CA ARG A 31 -6.12 -0.20 -0.08
C ARG A 31 -7.50 -0.21 0.58
N PRO A 32 -8.30 0.86 0.45
CA PRO A 32 -9.70 0.82 0.87
C PRO A 32 -10.47 -0.25 0.09
N GLU A 33 -11.23 -1.09 0.79
CA GLU A 33 -12.07 -2.12 0.17
C GLU A 33 -13.07 -1.50 -0.82
N GLY A 34 -13.29 -2.18 -1.95
CA GLY A 34 -14.29 -1.77 -2.95
C GLY A 34 -13.98 -0.47 -3.71
N SER A 35 -12.80 0.13 -3.51
CA SER A 35 -12.39 1.32 -4.24
C SER A 35 -11.80 1.00 -5.62
N GLY A 36 -12.13 1.80 -6.64
CA GLY A 36 -11.48 1.74 -7.95
C GLY A 36 -10.04 2.27 -7.89
N PRO A 37 -9.39 2.54 -9.03
CA PRO A 37 -8.05 3.12 -9.03
C PRO A 37 -8.01 4.46 -8.27
N LEU A 38 -7.11 4.55 -7.29
CA LEU A 38 -6.88 5.74 -6.46
C LEU A 38 -5.42 6.19 -6.57
N PRO A 39 -5.11 7.48 -6.27
CA PRO A 39 -3.74 7.91 -6.08
C PRO A 39 -3.05 7.11 -4.96
N ALA A 40 -1.79 6.73 -5.17
CA ALA A 40 -0.98 6.03 -4.18
C ALA A 40 -0.11 7.00 -3.37
N LEU A 41 0.01 6.74 -2.06
CA LEU A 41 1.01 7.35 -1.18
C LEU A 41 2.12 6.31 -0.94
N LEU A 42 3.38 6.70 -1.17
CA LEU A 42 4.52 5.79 -1.06
C LEU A 42 5.56 6.33 -0.08
N PRO A 43 5.55 5.87 1.19
CA PRO A 43 6.72 5.96 2.04
C PRO A 43 7.72 4.86 1.67
N ARG A 44 9.02 5.15 1.80
CA ARG A 44 10.07 4.13 1.76
C ARG A 44 10.81 4.13 3.09
N THR A 45 10.84 2.98 3.73
CA THR A 45 11.59 2.76 4.97
C THR A 45 12.90 2.04 4.65
N PRO A 46 14.02 2.42 5.29
CA PRO A 46 15.29 1.70 5.15
C PRO A 46 15.20 0.23 5.56
#